data_AF-A0A525L579-F1
#
_entry.id   AF-A0A525L579-F1
#
_cell.length_a   1.000
_cell.length_b   1.000
_cell.length_c   1.000
_cell.angle_alpha   90.00
_cell.angle_beta   90.00
_cell.angle_gamma   90.00
#
_symmetry.space_group_name_H-M   'P 1'
#
loop_
_entity.id
_entity.type
_entity.pdbx_description
1 polymer ?
#
loop_
_entity_poly.entity_id
_entity_poly.type
_entity_poly.pdbx_seq_one_letter_code
_entity_poly.pdbx_strand_id
1 'polypeptide(L)'
;MPSSWSSSLRFELQFTGENINLWGDKLNAVLQHADYAVAGWLTKPLTANVALSTANAGDDEGRTAMLKFTGAGPFAVTLPSVSKAYDVWNACAGALSLTTGAGAVAVVQPGEKVRLICDGANVYRVQPTDFAAQRITSLADPTSNQDAATKAYVDNTAFAANAGILPGQGGNAGKVLKTDGTTPSWQALSTADLANYATDQATRATAATALAVAFAIAL
;
A
#
# COMPACT_ATOMS: atom_id res chain seq x y z
N MET A 1 55.15 10.38 2.61
CA MET A 1 54.03 11.26 2.22
C MET A 1 53.10 11.39 3.42
N PRO A 2 52.24 12.42 3.53
CA PRO A 2 51.29 12.48 4.65
C PRO A 2 50.25 11.35 4.55
N SER A 3 49.64 10.98 5.69
CA SER A 3 48.44 10.15 5.75
C SER A 3 47.35 10.63 4.79
N SER A 4 46.51 9.70 4.36
CA SER A 4 45.34 9.97 3.50
C SER A 4 44.04 9.66 4.24
N TRP A 5 42.90 9.71 3.56
CA TRP A 5 41.58 9.55 4.19
C TRP A 5 40.68 8.64 3.37
N SER A 6 39.85 7.83 4.04
CA SER A 6 38.81 7.04 3.37
C SER A 6 37.76 7.96 2.73
N SER A 7 37.12 7.46 1.67
CA SER A 7 36.31 8.28 0.78
C SER A 7 35.04 8.84 1.42
N SER A 8 34.37 8.05 2.27
CA SER A 8 33.01 8.35 2.72
C SER A 8 32.96 8.75 4.20
N LEU A 9 33.52 7.91 5.06
CA LEU A 9 33.54 8.07 6.52
C LEU A 9 34.73 8.86 7.02
N ARG A 10 35.69 9.21 6.15
CA ARG A 10 36.87 10.04 6.47
C ARG A 10 37.71 9.43 7.61
N PHE A 11 37.93 8.11 7.57
CA PHE A 11 38.91 7.47 8.43
C PHE A 11 40.32 7.83 7.97
N GLU A 12 41.21 8.13 8.90
CA GLU A 12 42.63 8.35 8.58
C GLU A 12 43.26 7.04 8.11
N LEU A 13 43.95 7.10 6.98
CA LEU A 13 44.71 6.00 6.40
C LEU A 13 46.20 6.34 6.54
N GLN A 14 46.91 5.59 7.38
CA GLN A 14 48.29 5.86 7.75
C GLN A 14 49.22 5.69 6.54
N PHE A 15 50.22 6.55 6.39
CA PHE A 15 51.26 6.33 5.38
C PHE A 15 52.19 5.18 5.77
N THR A 16 52.64 4.38 4.79
CA THR A 16 53.59 3.29 5.00
C THR A 16 54.91 3.84 5.57
N GLY A 17 55.17 3.59 6.86
CA GLY A 17 56.35 4.06 7.59
C GLY A 17 56.05 4.96 8.80
N GLU A 18 54.82 5.48 8.91
CA GLU A 18 54.29 6.07 10.14
C GLU A 18 53.78 4.91 11.02
N ASN A 19 54.36 4.71 12.21
CA ASN A 19 54.13 3.54 13.09
C ASN A 19 54.61 2.17 12.51
N ILE A 20 55.94 1.98 12.46
CA ILE A 20 56.66 0.80 11.92
C ILE A 20 56.04 -0.56 12.31
N ASN A 21 55.31 -1.19 11.37
CA ASN A 21 55.18 -2.62 11.08
C ASN A 21 53.95 -2.89 10.15
N LEU A 22 53.72 -4.15 9.76
CA LEU A 22 52.65 -4.63 8.85
C LEU A 22 51.21 -4.25 9.28
N TRP A 23 51.03 -3.71 10.49
CA TRP A 23 49.71 -3.34 11.00
C TRP A 23 49.13 -2.10 10.32
N GLY A 24 49.95 -1.15 9.86
CA GLY A 24 49.46 0.05 9.17
C GLY A 24 48.66 -0.29 7.92
N ASP A 25 49.25 -1.10 7.03
CA ASP A 25 48.59 -1.51 5.77
C ASP A 25 47.34 -2.38 6.03
N LYS A 26 47.43 -3.32 6.98
CA LYS A 26 46.29 -4.17 7.35
C LYS A 26 45.14 -3.37 7.97
N LEU A 27 45.46 -2.41 8.84
CA LEU A 27 44.46 -1.52 9.44
C LEU A 27 43.81 -0.66 8.36
N ASN A 28 44.60 -0.06 7.46
CA ASN A 28 44.07 0.74 6.37
C ASN A 28 43.11 -0.06 5.49
N ALA A 29 43.43 -1.33 5.17
CA ALA A 29 42.52 -2.21 4.43
C ALA A 29 41.22 -2.47 5.19
N VAL A 30 41.29 -2.75 6.51
CA VAL A 30 40.09 -2.93 7.35
C VAL A 30 39.24 -1.66 7.37
N LEU A 31 39.86 -0.47 7.51
CA LEU A 31 39.16 0.81 7.52
C LEU A 31 38.49 1.11 6.17
N GLN A 32 39.15 0.77 5.05
CA GLN A 32 38.56 0.89 3.72
C GLN A 32 37.38 -0.07 3.54
N HIS A 33 37.49 -1.31 4.00
CA HIS A 33 36.39 -2.26 3.96
C HIS A 33 35.22 -1.83 4.84
N ALA A 34 35.48 -1.18 6.00
CA ALA A 34 34.46 -0.63 6.87
C ALA A 34 33.77 0.61 6.23
N ASP A 35 34.53 1.48 5.57
CA ASP A 35 34.02 2.62 4.79
C ASP A 35 33.02 2.14 3.74
N TYR A 36 33.42 1.14 2.96
CA TYR A 36 32.57 0.54 1.92
C TYR A 36 31.38 -0.23 2.50
N ALA A 37 31.55 -0.92 3.64
CA ALA A 37 30.47 -1.67 4.27
C ALA A 37 29.31 -0.77 4.71
N VAL A 38 29.60 0.41 5.26
CA VAL A 38 28.61 1.30 5.86
C VAL A 38 28.07 2.31 4.86
N ALA A 39 28.94 2.93 4.07
CA ALA A 39 28.59 4.06 3.20
C ALA A 39 28.80 3.80 1.70
N GLY A 40 29.47 2.69 1.34
CA GLY A 40 29.67 2.31 -0.05
C GLY A 40 28.37 1.92 -0.73
N TRP A 41 28.26 2.23 -2.03
CA TRP A 41 27.08 1.95 -2.84
C TRP A 41 27.41 0.97 -3.97
N LEU A 42 26.81 -0.23 -3.96
CA LEU A 42 26.91 -1.16 -5.10
C LEU A 42 25.80 -0.87 -6.10
N THR A 43 26.16 -0.57 -7.35
CA THR A 43 25.22 -0.61 -8.49
C THR A 43 25.55 -1.82 -9.35
N LYS A 44 24.66 -2.83 -9.36
CA LYS A 44 24.86 -4.08 -10.08
C LYS A 44 23.83 -4.26 -11.20
N PRO A 45 24.24 -4.23 -12.48
CA PRO A 45 23.37 -4.57 -13.59
C PRO A 45 23.10 -6.08 -13.60
N LEU A 46 21.84 -6.46 -13.81
CA LEU A 46 21.36 -7.83 -13.82
C LEU A 46 20.86 -8.22 -15.21
N THR A 47 21.33 -9.37 -15.69
CA THR A 47 20.86 -10.04 -16.91
C THR A 47 20.28 -11.43 -16.63
N ALA A 48 20.47 -11.94 -15.42
CA ALA A 48 19.98 -13.22 -14.93
C ALA A 48 19.96 -13.21 -13.39
N ASN A 49 19.52 -14.31 -12.79
CA ASN A 49 19.68 -14.54 -11.36
C ASN A 49 21.17 -14.52 -10.99
N VAL A 50 21.51 -13.93 -9.85
CA VAL A 50 22.91 -13.75 -9.44
C VAL A 50 23.09 -13.95 -7.95
N ALA A 51 24.24 -14.47 -7.53
CA ALA A 51 24.68 -14.38 -6.15
C ALA A 51 25.61 -13.17 -5.98
N LEU A 52 25.49 -12.45 -4.86
CA LEU A 52 26.50 -11.46 -4.51
C LEU A 52 27.81 -12.16 -4.21
N SER A 53 28.91 -11.63 -4.75
CA SER A 53 30.24 -12.15 -4.42
C SER A 53 30.56 -11.88 -2.95
N THR A 54 31.29 -12.83 -2.36
CA THR A 54 31.91 -12.66 -1.04
C THR A 54 33.39 -12.95 -1.17
N ALA A 55 34.20 -12.14 -0.50
CA ALA A 55 35.66 -12.30 -0.53
C ALA A 55 36.27 -11.78 0.76
N ASN A 56 37.21 -12.55 1.30
CA ASN A 56 38.04 -12.10 2.40
C ASN A 56 39.14 -11.20 1.85
N ALA A 57 39.32 -10.02 2.45
CA ALA A 57 40.37 -9.05 2.10
C ALA A 57 40.38 -8.60 0.62
N GLY A 58 39.25 -8.72 -0.08
CA GLY A 58 39.09 -8.29 -1.47
C GLY A 58 37.72 -7.69 -1.72
N ASP A 59 37.40 -7.50 -3.00
CA ASP A 59 36.12 -6.95 -3.44
C ASP A 59 34.97 -7.91 -3.09
N ASP A 60 34.05 -7.42 -2.26
CA ASP A 60 32.97 -8.19 -1.68
C ASP A 60 31.67 -7.40 -1.86
N GLU A 61 30.87 -7.81 -2.85
CA GLU A 61 29.56 -7.20 -3.11
C GLU A 61 28.60 -7.37 -1.93
N GLY A 62 28.69 -8.51 -1.24
CA GLY A 62 27.92 -8.81 -0.04
C GLY A 62 28.27 -7.93 1.16
N ARG A 63 29.41 -7.22 1.15
CA ARG A 63 29.89 -6.38 2.26
C ARG A 63 29.20 -5.02 2.36
N THR A 64 28.79 -4.41 1.26
CA THR A 64 28.09 -3.12 1.30
C THR A 64 26.68 -3.24 1.89
N ALA A 65 26.25 -2.26 2.68
CA ALA A 65 24.89 -2.15 3.17
C ALA A 65 23.91 -1.62 2.11
N MET A 66 24.38 -0.88 1.09
CA MET A 66 23.51 -0.22 0.11
C MET A 66 23.64 -0.86 -1.27
N LEU A 67 22.53 -1.42 -1.76
CA LEU A 67 22.48 -2.19 -3.01
C LEU A 67 21.50 -1.55 -3.98
N LYS A 68 21.94 -1.31 -5.22
CA LYS A 68 21.08 -0.92 -6.34
C LYS A 68 21.21 -1.93 -7.46
N PHE A 69 20.08 -2.45 -7.91
CA PHE A 69 20.03 -3.37 -9.04
C PHE A 69 19.35 -2.70 -10.23
N THR A 70 19.89 -2.88 -11.43
CA THR A 70 19.31 -2.41 -12.69
C THR A 70 19.15 -3.58 -13.65
N GLY A 71 18.21 -3.51 -14.60
CA GLY A 71 18.00 -4.57 -15.59
C GLY A 71 16.53 -4.80 -15.91
N ALA A 72 16.25 -5.81 -16.74
CA ALA A 72 14.88 -6.12 -17.13
C ALA A 72 14.09 -6.74 -15.96
N GLY A 73 14.62 -7.76 -15.29
CA GLY A 73 13.88 -8.55 -14.30
C GLY A 73 12.70 -9.33 -14.92
N PRO A 74 11.96 -10.12 -14.12
CA PRO A 74 12.23 -10.40 -12.72
C PRO A 74 13.48 -11.29 -12.55
N PHE A 75 14.23 -11.08 -11.48
CA PHE A 75 15.42 -11.88 -11.15
C PHE A 75 15.49 -12.16 -9.65
N ALA A 76 16.16 -13.26 -9.30
CA ALA A 76 16.56 -13.57 -7.94
C ALA A 76 17.99 -13.08 -7.68
N VAL A 77 18.20 -12.46 -6.53
CA VAL A 77 19.55 -12.13 -6.04
C VAL A 77 19.80 -12.88 -4.74
N THR A 78 20.81 -13.72 -4.75
CA THR A 78 21.24 -14.49 -3.57
C THR A 78 22.19 -13.65 -2.73
N LEU A 79 21.74 -13.30 -1.54
CA LEU A 79 22.52 -12.64 -0.49
C LEU A 79 23.35 -13.68 0.28
N PRO A 80 24.49 -13.28 0.87
CA PRO A 80 25.22 -14.16 1.77
C PRO A 80 24.36 -14.64 2.95
N SER A 81 24.48 -15.91 3.31
CA SER A 81 23.78 -16.57 4.42
C SER A 81 24.37 -16.17 5.79
N VAL A 82 24.43 -14.87 6.07
CA VAL A 82 24.89 -14.28 7.33
C VAL A 82 23.93 -13.21 7.81
N SER A 83 23.90 -12.98 9.12
CA SER A 83 23.07 -11.94 9.72
C SER A 83 23.54 -10.55 9.28
N LYS A 84 22.67 -9.80 8.59
CA LYS A 84 22.99 -8.47 8.07
C LYS A 84 21.75 -7.69 7.61
N ALA A 85 21.78 -6.37 7.73
CA ALA A 85 20.80 -5.47 7.12
C ALA A 85 21.31 -4.88 5.80
N TYR A 86 20.38 -4.68 4.85
CA TYR A 86 20.64 -4.06 3.55
C TYR A 86 19.59 -2.99 3.25
N ASP A 87 19.99 -1.89 2.65
CA ASP A 87 19.09 -0.93 2.00
C ASP A 87 19.15 -1.20 0.49
N VAL A 88 18.02 -1.64 -0.07
CA VAL A 88 17.94 -2.12 -1.45
C VAL A 88 17.08 -1.19 -2.28
N TRP A 89 17.59 -0.77 -3.44
CA TRP A 89 16.84 -0.12 -4.51
C TRP A 89 16.68 -1.07 -5.70
N ASN A 90 15.45 -1.48 -5.97
CA ASN A 90 15.10 -2.12 -7.23
C ASN A 90 14.90 -1.04 -8.32
N ALA A 91 15.90 -0.84 -9.18
CA ALA A 91 15.80 -0.03 -10.39
C ALA A 91 15.66 -0.91 -11.65
N CYS A 92 15.29 -2.18 -11.51
CA CYS A 92 14.88 -3.03 -12.61
C CYS A 92 13.43 -2.74 -13.03
N ALA A 93 13.04 -3.18 -14.23
CA ALA A 93 11.66 -3.09 -14.69
C ALA A 93 10.74 -4.15 -14.05
N GLY A 94 11.31 -5.30 -13.65
CA GLY A 94 10.63 -6.41 -12.97
C GLY A 94 10.95 -6.49 -11.47
N ALA A 95 10.13 -7.25 -10.75
CA ALA A 95 10.32 -7.48 -9.32
C ALA A 95 11.62 -8.27 -9.04
N LEU A 96 12.23 -8.02 -7.89
CA LEU A 96 13.43 -8.75 -7.43
C LEU A 96 13.10 -9.63 -6.25
N SER A 97 13.61 -10.86 -6.26
CA SER A 97 13.52 -11.81 -5.15
C SER A 97 14.87 -11.91 -4.44
N LEU A 98 14.98 -11.32 -3.25
CA LEU A 98 16.18 -11.41 -2.42
C LEU A 98 16.06 -12.61 -1.49
N THR A 99 17.03 -13.50 -1.56
CA THR A 99 17.04 -14.78 -0.85
C THR A 99 18.45 -15.11 -0.35
N THR A 100 18.59 -16.01 0.61
CA THR A 100 19.88 -16.66 0.91
C THR A 100 20.07 -17.97 0.13
N GLY A 101 19.10 -18.34 -0.72
CA GLY A 101 18.98 -19.69 -1.29
C GLY A 101 18.20 -20.66 -0.39
N ALA A 102 17.81 -20.24 0.81
CA ALA A 102 16.94 -20.95 1.74
C ALA A 102 15.95 -19.97 2.41
N GLY A 103 15.03 -20.51 3.21
CA GLY A 103 14.17 -19.74 4.10
C GLY A 103 13.21 -18.77 3.40
N ALA A 104 12.81 -17.72 4.12
CA ALA A 104 11.94 -16.68 3.59
C ALA A 104 12.65 -15.79 2.55
N VAL A 105 11.88 -15.37 1.54
CA VAL A 105 12.35 -14.52 0.43
C VAL A 105 11.67 -13.16 0.52
N ALA A 106 12.47 -12.10 0.44
CA ALA A 106 11.95 -10.74 0.34
C ALA A 106 11.75 -10.35 -1.13
N VAL A 107 10.51 -9.99 -1.50
CA VAL A 107 10.20 -9.47 -2.85
C VAL A 107 10.18 -7.95 -2.84
N VAL A 108 11.00 -7.33 -3.68
CA VAL A 108 11.09 -5.86 -3.82
C VAL A 108 10.56 -5.47 -5.19
N GLN A 109 9.52 -4.66 -5.21
CA GLN A 109 8.81 -4.28 -6.43
C GLN A 109 9.61 -3.28 -7.27
N PRO A 110 9.36 -3.17 -8.59
CA PRO A 110 10.02 -2.18 -9.43
C PRO A 110 9.94 -0.76 -8.85
N GLY A 111 11.07 -0.05 -8.80
CA GLY A 111 11.18 1.31 -8.28
C GLY A 111 11.29 1.44 -6.75
N GLU A 112 11.00 0.36 -6.00
CA GLU A 112 10.98 0.36 -4.55
C GLU A 112 12.38 0.56 -3.95
N LYS A 113 12.44 1.27 -2.81
CA LYS A 113 13.62 1.44 -1.96
C LYS A 113 13.23 0.98 -0.57
N VAL A 114 13.84 -0.09 -0.08
CA VAL A 114 13.39 -0.75 1.14
C VAL A 114 14.56 -1.31 1.93
N ARG A 115 14.44 -1.27 3.25
CA ARG A 115 15.36 -1.97 4.14
C ARG A 115 14.98 -3.43 4.26
N LEU A 116 15.96 -4.29 4.09
CA LEU A 116 15.88 -5.74 4.29
C LEU A 116 16.75 -6.15 5.48
N ILE A 117 16.33 -7.20 6.16
CA ILE A 117 17.11 -7.86 7.21
C ILE A 117 17.25 -9.33 6.83
N CYS A 118 18.49 -9.81 6.84
CA CYS A 118 18.85 -11.21 6.73
C CYS A 118 19.24 -11.72 8.12
N ASP A 119 18.69 -12.85 8.56
CA ASP A 119 19.08 -13.51 9.83
C ASP A 119 20.13 -14.63 9.64
N GLY A 120 20.62 -14.79 8.41
CA GLY A 120 21.51 -15.88 8.00
C GLY A 120 20.81 -16.99 7.23
N ALA A 121 19.49 -17.13 7.35
CA ALA A 121 18.69 -18.09 6.59
C ALA A 121 17.53 -17.41 5.83
N ASN A 122 16.85 -16.47 6.46
CA ASN A 122 15.67 -15.79 5.95
C ASN A 122 15.99 -14.35 5.60
N VAL A 123 15.34 -13.83 4.56
CA VAL A 123 15.38 -12.42 4.18
C VAL A 123 14.00 -11.82 4.35
N TYR A 124 13.90 -10.78 5.17
CA TYR A 124 12.66 -10.08 5.47
C TYR A 124 12.72 -8.62 5.02
N ARG A 125 11.58 -8.09 4.58
CA ARG A 125 11.39 -6.63 4.46
C ARG A 125 11.11 -6.06 5.85
N VAL A 126 11.68 -4.90 6.14
CA VAL A 126 11.21 -4.10 7.29
C VAL A 126 9.85 -3.53 6.91
N GLN A 127 8.82 -3.94 7.65
CA GLN A 127 7.42 -3.57 7.40
C GLN A 127 6.91 -2.69 8.54
N PRO A 128 6.44 -1.46 8.26
CA PRO A 128 5.67 -0.71 9.25
C PRO A 128 4.26 -1.30 9.37
N THR A 129 3.77 -1.48 10.60
CA THR A 129 2.37 -1.87 10.88
C THR A 129 1.49 -0.69 11.26
N ASP A 130 2.09 0.47 11.54
CA ASP A 130 1.44 1.73 11.87
C ASP A 130 2.20 2.89 11.23
N PHE A 131 1.48 3.92 10.78
CA PHE A 131 2.01 5.14 10.17
C PHE A 131 1.94 6.34 11.12
N ALA A 132 1.59 6.18 12.40
CA ALA A 132 1.63 7.23 13.42
C ALA A 132 0.91 8.52 12.99
N ALA A 133 -0.32 8.37 12.46
CA ALA A 133 -1.18 9.44 11.95
C ALA A 133 -0.57 10.31 10.83
N GLN A 134 0.47 9.84 10.14
CA GLN A 134 1.03 10.55 9.00
C GLN A 134 0.14 10.46 7.76
N ARG A 135 0.27 11.46 6.88
CA ARG A 135 -0.43 11.47 5.57
C ARG A 135 0.28 10.53 4.60
N ILE A 136 -0.50 9.69 3.92
CA ILE A 136 -0.05 8.87 2.79
C ILE A 136 -0.43 9.60 1.50
N THR A 137 0.56 9.87 0.65
CA THR A 137 0.38 10.57 -0.64
C THR A 137 0.72 9.65 -1.81
N SER A 138 0.26 10.01 -3.01
CA SER A 138 0.50 9.26 -4.26
C SER A 138 0.01 7.80 -4.24
N LEU A 139 -1.06 7.53 -3.49
CA LEU A 139 -1.77 6.26 -3.55
C LEU A 139 -2.54 6.19 -4.87
N ALA A 140 -2.34 5.11 -5.64
CA ALA A 140 -3.08 4.86 -6.87
C ALA A 140 -4.56 4.56 -6.57
N ASP A 141 -5.42 4.73 -7.57
CA ASP A 141 -6.81 4.29 -7.45
C ASP A 141 -6.87 2.76 -7.29
N PRO A 142 -7.74 2.25 -6.40
CA PRO A 142 -7.84 0.82 -6.14
C PRO A 142 -8.39 0.07 -7.36
N THR A 143 -7.79 -1.09 -7.67
CA THR A 143 -8.22 -1.98 -8.76
C THR A 143 -8.73 -3.33 -8.25
N SER A 144 -8.37 -3.69 -7.02
CA SER A 144 -8.82 -4.88 -6.31
C SER A 144 -9.54 -4.50 -5.00
N ASN A 145 -10.38 -5.41 -4.49
CA ASN A 145 -11.12 -5.21 -3.24
C ASN A 145 -10.23 -5.09 -2.00
N GLN A 146 -8.99 -5.58 -2.08
CA GLN A 146 -8.01 -5.50 -0.98
C GLN A 146 -7.10 -4.28 -1.08
N ASP A 147 -7.21 -3.48 -2.15
CA ASP A 147 -6.39 -2.29 -2.30
C ASP A 147 -6.87 -1.20 -1.33
N ALA A 148 -5.93 -0.42 -0.82
CA ALA A 148 -6.27 0.80 -0.09
C ALA A 148 -6.91 1.81 -1.06
N ALA A 149 -7.95 2.51 -0.59
CA ALA A 149 -8.63 3.55 -1.36
C ALA A 149 -8.40 4.93 -0.73
N THR A 150 -8.26 5.96 -1.57
CA THR A 150 -8.28 7.34 -1.07
C THR A 150 -9.70 7.74 -0.66
N LYS A 151 -9.82 8.68 0.28
CA LYS A 151 -11.14 9.23 0.66
C LYS A 151 -11.89 9.80 -0.55
N ALA A 152 -11.18 10.55 -1.41
CA ALA A 152 -11.75 11.14 -2.60
C ALA A 152 -12.30 10.08 -3.57
N TYR A 153 -11.57 8.98 -3.77
CA TYR A 153 -12.04 7.86 -4.59
C TYR A 153 -13.34 7.26 -4.02
N VAL A 154 -13.38 6.99 -2.71
CA VAL A 154 -14.56 6.41 -2.05
C VAL A 154 -15.76 7.36 -2.10
N ASP A 155 -15.56 8.65 -1.79
CA ASP A 155 -16.62 9.65 -1.85
C ASP A 155 -17.21 9.72 -3.26
N ASN A 156 -16.36 9.84 -4.29
CA ASN A 156 -16.80 9.91 -5.68
C ASN A 156 -17.56 8.65 -6.11
N THR A 157 -17.07 7.47 -5.72
CA THR A 157 -17.72 6.19 -6.04
C THR A 157 -19.08 6.07 -5.37
N ALA A 158 -19.19 6.46 -4.08
CA ALA A 158 -20.44 6.43 -3.34
C ALA A 158 -21.48 7.43 -3.91
N PHE A 159 -21.04 8.64 -4.26
CA PHE A 159 -21.92 9.61 -4.91
C PHE A 159 -22.33 9.18 -6.32
N ALA A 160 -21.43 8.58 -7.10
CA ALA A 160 -21.74 8.06 -8.42
C ALA A 160 -22.72 6.88 -8.36
N ALA A 161 -22.59 6.00 -7.37
CA ALA A 161 -23.56 4.92 -7.14
C ALA A 161 -24.98 5.45 -6.86
N ASN A 162 -25.10 6.65 -6.28
CA ASN A 162 -26.38 7.31 -6.01
C ASN A 162 -26.85 8.24 -7.14
N ALA A 163 -26.00 8.52 -8.13
CA ALA A 163 -26.34 9.38 -9.24
C ALA A 163 -27.42 8.71 -10.12
N GLY A 164 -28.53 9.42 -10.34
CA GLY A 164 -29.66 8.90 -11.12
C GLY A 164 -30.63 8.01 -10.36
N ILE A 165 -30.38 7.71 -9.07
CA ILE A 165 -31.38 7.03 -8.23
C ILE A 165 -32.60 7.93 -8.03
N LEU A 166 -32.43 9.25 -7.92
CA LEU A 166 -33.55 10.18 -7.79
C LEU A 166 -33.86 10.88 -9.13
N PRO A 167 -35.14 11.00 -9.52
CA PRO A 167 -35.54 11.77 -10.68
C PRO A 167 -35.23 13.27 -10.49
N GLY A 168 -34.87 13.97 -11.57
CA GLY A 168 -34.51 15.39 -11.53
C GLY A 168 -35.62 16.26 -10.92
N GLN A 169 -35.25 17.20 -10.04
CA GLN A 169 -36.23 18.04 -9.34
C GLN A 169 -36.89 19.12 -10.21
N GLY A 170 -36.22 19.60 -11.27
CA GLY A 170 -36.71 20.72 -12.08
C GLY A 170 -38.12 20.49 -12.62
N GLY A 171 -39.03 21.45 -12.39
CA GLY A 171 -40.42 21.38 -12.88
C GLY A 171 -41.36 20.46 -12.08
N ASN A 172 -40.92 19.89 -10.95
CA ASN A 172 -41.71 18.95 -10.15
C ASN A 172 -42.20 19.52 -8.80
N ALA A 173 -42.35 20.85 -8.69
CA ALA A 173 -42.89 21.49 -7.49
C ALA A 173 -44.29 20.95 -7.14
N GLY A 174 -44.50 20.63 -5.85
CA GLY A 174 -45.78 20.10 -5.35
C GLY A 174 -46.05 18.62 -5.64
N LYS A 175 -45.17 17.93 -6.37
CA LYS A 175 -45.23 16.47 -6.56
C LYS A 175 -44.54 15.75 -5.42
N VAL A 176 -44.88 14.47 -5.24
CA VAL A 176 -44.23 13.56 -4.29
C VAL A 176 -43.46 12.49 -5.04
N LEU A 177 -42.43 11.95 -4.39
CA LEU A 177 -41.68 10.83 -4.94
C LEU A 177 -42.51 9.56 -4.78
N LYS A 178 -42.78 8.86 -5.88
CA LYS A 178 -43.41 7.53 -5.87
C LYS A 178 -42.46 6.51 -6.50
N THR A 179 -42.56 5.26 -6.08
CA THR A 179 -41.83 4.14 -6.65
C THR A 179 -42.82 3.10 -7.15
N ASP A 180 -42.53 2.51 -8.31
CA ASP A 180 -43.25 1.33 -8.83
C ASP A 180 -42.57 0.00 -8.45
N GLY A 181 -41.55 0.06 -7.58
CA GLY A 181 -40.70 -1.08 -7.21
C GLY A 181 -39.47 -1.24 -8.09
N THR A 182 -39.33 -0.45 -9.16
CA THR A 182 -38.19 -0.49 -10.09
C THR A 182 -37.55 0.89 -10.31
N THR A 183 -38.36 1.94 -10.44
CA THR A 183 -37.90 3.30 -10.68
C THR A 183 -38.67 4.33 -9.85
N PRO A 184 -37.99 5.25 -9.16
CA PRO A 184 -38.66 6.35 -8.49
C PRO A 184 -38.97 7.49 -9.48
N SER A 185 -40.17 8.06 -9.40
CA SER A 185 -40.66 9.14 -10.27
C SER A 185 -41.42 10.21 -9.48
N TRP A 186 -41.38 11.46 -9.94
CA TRP A 186 -42.19 12.55 -9.38
C TRP A 186 -43.62 12.48 -9.89
N GLN A 187 -44.58 12.26 -9.00
CA GLN A 187 -46.00 12.16 -9.36
C GLN A 187 -46.87 13.07 -8.50
N ALA A 188 -47.98 13.54 -9.06
CA ALA A 188 -49.01 14.21 -8.27
C ALA A 188 -49.69 13.20 -7.33
N LEU A 189 -50.16 13.70 -6.20
CA LEU A 189 -51.11 12.95 -5.37
C LEU A 189 -52.47 12.93 -6.06
N SER A 190 -53.14 11.78 -5.99
CA SER A 190 -54.46 11.53 -6.56
C SER A 190 -55.37 10.92 -5.51
N THR A 191 -56.69 10.93 -5.75
CA THR A 191 -57.67 10.30 -4.84
C THR A 191 -57.49 8.79 -4.75
N ALA A 192 -56.91 8.15 -5.78
CA ALA A 192 -56.57 6.73 -5.75
C ALA A 192 -55.52 6.39 -4.68
N ASP A 193 -54.62 7.33 -4.36
CA ASP A 193 -53.61 7.15 -3.30
C ASP A 193 -54.24 7.11 -1.89
N LEU A 194 -55.52 7.51 -1.76
CA LEU A 194 -56.28 7.56 -0.51
C LEU A 194 -57.31 6.42 -0.41
N ALA A 195 -57.26 5.40 -1.27
CA ALA A 195 -58.26 4.33 -1.33
C ALA A 195 -58.46 3.58 0.00
N ASN A 196 -57.39 3.36 0.77
CA ASN A 196 -57.49 2.74 2.10
C ASN A 196 -58.26 3.61 3.09
N TYR A 197 -58.03 4.93 3.06
CA TYR A 197 -58.78 5.88 3.89
C TYR A 197 -60.26 5.93 3.47
N ALA A 198 -60.54 5.98 2.17
CA ALA A 198 -61.92 5.95 1.66
C ALA A 198 -62.67 4.68 2.11
N THR A 199 -61.98 3.53 2.10
CA THR A 199 -62.54 2.25 2.56
C THR A 199 -62.80 2.24 4.07
N ASP A 200 -61.87 2.78 4.88
CA ASP A 200 -62.07 2.94 6.32
C ASP A 200 -63.28 3.85 6.63
N GLN A 201 -63.40 4.99 5.94
CA GLN A 201 -64.54 5.91 6.13
C GLN A 201 -65.87 5.27 5.74
N ALA A 202 -65.92 4.51 4.64
CA ALA A 202 -67.13 3.78 4.24
C ALA A 202 -67.52 2.71 5.28
N THR A 203 -66.54 2.00 5.83
CA THR A 203 -66.76 1.01 6.88
C THR A 203 -67.30 1.65 8.16
N ARG A 204 -66.71 2.78 8.58
CA ARG A 204 -67.18 3.54 9.75
C ARG A 204 -68.60 4.06 9.57
N ALA A 205 -68.92 4.59 8.39
CA ALA A 205 -70.28 5.05 8.07
C ALA A 205 -71.28 3.89 8.16
N THR A 206 -70.94 2.74 7.57
CA THR A 206 -71.79 1.53 7.63
C THR A 206 -72.00 1.06 9.06
N ALA A 207 -70.94 1.01 9.87
CA ALA A 207 -71.02 0.63 11.27
C ALA A 207 -71.87 1.61 12.11
N ALA A 208 -71.73 2.91 11.87
CA ALA A 208 -72.54 3.95 12.51
C ALA A 208 -74.02 3.81 12.13
N THR A 209 -74.33 3.57 10.85
CA THR A 209 -75.70 3.32 10.39
C THR A 209 -76.28 2.05 11.01
N ALA A 210 -75.52 0.95 11.06
CA ALA A 210 -75.96 -0.30 11.68
C ALA A 210 -76.26 -0.13 13.18
N LEU A 211 -75.40 0.61 13.90
CA LEU A 211 -75.61 0.92 15.31
C LEU A 211 -76.87 1.80 15.50
N ALA A 212 -77.06 2.82 14.67
CA ALA A 212 -78.23 3.70 14.72
C ALA A 212 -79.54 2.92 14.46
N VAL A 213 -79.53 2.00 13.48
CA VAL A 213 -80.68 1.12 13.20
C VAL A 213 -80.95 0.18 14.36
N ALA A 214 -79.91 -0.45 14.93
CA ALA A 214 -80.06 -1.33 16.09
C ALA A 214 -80.65 -0.59 17.30
N PHE A 215 -80.24 0.66 17.55
CA PHE A 215 -80.80 1.49 18.60
C PHE A 215 -82.25 1.87 18.33
N ALA A 216 -82.60 2.21 17.09
CA ALA A 216 -83.96 2.57 16.70
C ALA A 216 -84.95 1.41 16.81
N ILE A 217 -84.51 0.16 16.66
CA ILE A 217 -85.35 -1.05 16.79
C ILE A 217 -85.46 -1.51 18.26
N ALA A 218 -84.55 -1.06 19.14
CA ALA A 218 -84.53 -1.43 20.56
C ALA A 218 -85.35 -0.50 21.48
N LEU A 219 -86.00 0.52 20.92
CA LEU A 219 -86.89 1.50 21.58
C LEU A 219 -88.35 1.24 21.20
#